data_AF-A0A976Q5Y9-F1
#
_entry.id   AF-A0A976Q5Y9-F1
#
_cell.length_a   1.000
_cell.length_b   1.000
_cell.length_c   1.000
_cell.angle_alpha   90.00
_cell.angle_beta   90.00
_cell.angle_gamma   90.00
#
_symmetry.space_group_name_H-M   'P 1'
#
loop_
_entity.id
_entity.type
_entity.pdbx_description
1 polymer ?
#
loop_
_entity_poly.entity_id
_entity_poly.type
_entity_poly.pdbx_seq_one_letter_code
_entity_poly.pdbx_strand_id
1 'polypeptide(L)' 'MKDKIINFFLDIYKEMKKVTWPKKKELQDSTIIVVVTMVIFAVFVYFVDMGISNILKVIF' A
#
# COMPACT_ATOMS: atom_id res chain seq x y z
N MET A 1 -23.56 -16.36 -29.52
CA MET A 1 -23.36 -15.54 -28.29
C MET A 1 -22.31 -16.13 -27.35
N LYS A 2 -22.32 -17.45 -27.11
CA LYS A 2 -21.32 -18.12 -26.25
C LYS A 2 -19.86 -17.93 -26.74
N ASP A 3 -19.63 -17.96 -28.05
CA ASP A 3 -18.29 -17.81 -28.64
C ASP A 3 -17.69 -16.42 -28.43
N LYS A 4 -18.53 -15.37 -28.33
CA LYS A 4 -18.09 -14.00 -28.09
C LYS A 4 -17.50 -13.83 -26.68
N ILE A 5 -18.11 -14.51 -25.70
CA ILE A 5 -17.67 -14.48 -24.30
C ILE A 5 -16.36 -15.27 -24.14
N ILE A 6 -16.25 -16.46 -24.76
CA ILE A 6 -15.04 -17.28 -24.73
C ILE A 6 -13.85 -16.53 -25.34
N ASN A 7 -14.05 -15.88 -26.49
CA ASN A 7 -13.02 -15.07 -27.13
C ASN A 7 -12.61 -13.86 -26.27
N PHE A 8 -13.57 -13.22 -25.60
CA PHE A 8 -13.29 -12.11 -24.68
C PHE A 8 -12.39 -12.52 -23.50
N PHE A 9 -12.66 -13.66 -22.86
CA PHE A 9 -11.79 -14.18 -21.79
C PHE A 9 -10.40 -14.59 -22.31
N LEU A 10 -10.32 -15.14 -23.52
CA LEU A 10 -9.05 -15.46 -24.16
C LEU A 10 -8.21 -14.22 -24.45
N ASP A 11 -8.84 -13.14 -24.90
CA ASP A 11 -8.16 -11.88 -25.16
C ASP A 11 -7.71 -11.19 -23.87
N ILE A 12 -8.53 -11.20 -22.80
CA ILE A 12 -8.12 -10.75 -21.47
C ILE A 12 -6.90 -11.56 -20.97
N TYR A 13 -6.92 -12.88 -21.12
CA TYR A 13 -5.81 -13.73 -20.71
C TYR A 13 -4.52 -13.42 -21.49
N LYS A 14 -4.62 -13.09 -22.78
CA LYS A 14 -3.48 -12.63 -23.58
C LYS A 14 -2.95 -11.27 -23.12
N GLU A 15 -3.82 -10.33 -22.74
CA GLU A 15 -3.40 -9.03 -22.20
C GLU A 15 -2.79 -9.14 -20.81
N MET A 16 -3.35 -9.98 -19.95
CA MET A 16 -2.81 -10.30 -18.62
C MET A 16 -1.39 -10.87 -18.70
N LYS A 17 -1.05 -11.58 -19.78
CA LYS A 17 0.33 -12.06 -20.03
C LYS A 17 1.30 -10.96 -20.46
N LYS A 18 0.80 -9.83 -20.97
CA LYS A 18 1.62 -8.64 -21.29
C LYS A 18 1.91 -7.79 -20.04
N VAL A 19 1.23 -8.03 -18.93
CA VAL A 19 1.50 -7.36 -17.66
C VAL A 19 2.85 -7.84 -17.14
N THR A 20 3.82 -6.92 -17.16
CA THR A 20 5.14 -7.13 -16.59
C THR A 20 5.04 -7.01 -15.08
N TRP A 21 4.90 -8.16 -14.41
CA TRP A 21 4.96 -8.19 -12.96
C TRP A 21 6.36 -7.80 -12.47
N PRO A 22 6.45 -6.89 -11.49
CA PRO A 22 7.72 -6.47 -10.91
C PRO A 22 8.43 -7.67 -10.27
N LYS A 23 9.76 -7.66 -10.29
CA LYS A 23 10.54 -8.75 -9.69
C LYS A 23 10.32 -8.74 -8.17
N LYS A 24 10.33 -9.93 -7.55
CA LYS A 24 10.14 -10.11 -6.09
C LYS A 24 11.01 -9.17 -5.23
N LYS A 25 12.20 -8.80 -5.72
CA LYS A 25 13.11 -7.86 -5.06
C LYS A 25 12.58 -6.43 -5.05
N GLU A 26 12.08 -5.93 -6.18
CA GLU A 26 11.53 -4.56 -6.28
C GLU A 26 10.28 -4.39 -5.40
N LEU A 27 9.49 -5.45 -5.28
CA LEU A 27 8.34 -5.50 -4.37
C LEU A 27 8.79 -5.41 -2.90
N GLN A 28 9.88 -6.09 -2.52
CA GLN A 28 10.44 -6.03 -1.17
C GLN A 28 11.00 -4.64 -0.87
N ASP A 29 11.78 -4.07 -1.79
CA ASP A 29 12.37 -2.74 -1.62
C ASP A 29 11.28 -1.67 -1.44
N SER A 30 10.24 -1.72 -2.28
CA SER A 30 9.08 -0.82 -2.17
C SER A 30 8.36 -0.99 -0.84
N THR A 31 8.19 -2.23 -0.36
CA THR A 31 7.54 -2.51 0.93
C THR A 31 8.37 -1.99 2.10
N ILE A 32 9.70 -2.16 2.06
CA ILE A 32 10.61 -1.67 3.10
C ILE A 32 10.52 -0.15 3.23
N ILE A 33 10.51 0.58 2.12
CA ILE A 33 10.36 2.04 2.12
C ILE A 33 9.04 2.48 2.76
N VAL A 34 7.94 1.80 2.42
CA VAL A 34 6.62 2.09 3.00
C VAL A 34 6.62 1.82 4.50
N VAL A 35 7.17 0.69 4.95
CA VAL A 35 7.25 0.34 6.38
C VAL A 35 8.06 1.37 7.16
N VAL A 36 9.23 1.78 6.65
CA VAL A 36 10.05 2.82 7.29
C VAL A 36 9.28 4.13 7.41
N THR A 37 8.60 4.53 6.36
CA THR A 37 7.79 5.75 6.34
C THR A 37 6.67 5.68 7.38
N MET A 38 5.95 4.56 7.47
CA MET A 38 4.90 4.36 8.47
C MET A 38 5.43 4.40 9.90
N VAL A 39 6.61 3.84 10.17
CA VAL A 39 7.24 3.89 11.49
C VAL A 39 7.55 5.33 11.91
N ILE A 40 8.07 6.15 10.99
CA ILE A 40 8.32 7.58 11.25
C ILE A 40 7.02 8.31 11.60
N PHE A 41 5.96 8.09 10.82
CA PHE A 41 4.64 8.68 11.11
C PHE A 41 4.08 8.22 12.46
N ALA A 42 4.21 6.94 12.79
CA ALA A 42 3.74 6.40 14.07
C ALA A 42 4.44 7.08 15.26
N VAL A 43 5.76 7.25 15.18
CA VAL A 43 6.53 7.96 16.22
C VAL A 43 6.10 9.43 16.31
N PHE A 44 5.93 10.10 15.18
CA PHE A 44 5.47 11.49 15.15
C PHE A 44 4.10 11.65 15.82
N VAL A 45 3.12 10.83 15.44
CA VAL A 45 1.77 10.86 16.03
C VAL A 45 1.83 10.58 17.52
N TYR A 46 2.64 9.59 17.96
CA TYR A 46 2.83 9.30 19.38
C TYR A 46 3.31 10.53 20.19
N PHE A 47 4.29 11.28 19.66
CA PHE A 47 4.76 12.51 20.31
C PHE A 47 3.69 13.60 20.35
N VAL A 48 2.93 13.76 19.26
CA VAL A 48 1.84 14.74 19.17
C VAL A 48 0.74 14.40 20.19
N ASP A 49 0.32 13.14 20.27
CA ASP A 49 -0.69 12.68 21.21
C ASP A 49 -0.24 12.87 22.66
N MET A 50 1.03 12.56 22.96
CA MET A 50 1.62 12.79 24.28
C MET A 50 1.68 14.28 24.63
N GLY A 51 2.05 15.14 23.66
CA GLY A 51 2.09 16.59 23.83
C GLY A 51 0.69 17.15 24.13
N ILE A 52 -0.31 16.77 23.34
CA ILE A 52 -1.70 17.20 23.52
C ILE A 52 -2.25 16.67 24.85
N SER A 53 -2.03 15.40 25.20
CA SER A 53 -2.49 14.81 26.45
C SER A 53 -1.91 15.53 27.68
N ASN A 54 -0.63 15.86 27.64
CA ASN A 54 0.03 16.58 28.73
C ASN A 54 -0.48 18.02 28.84
N ILE A 55 -0.70 18.72 27.72
CA ILE A 55 -1.28 20.06 27.72
C ILE A 55 -2.69 20.05 28.30
N LEU A 56 -3.52 19.08 27.91
CA LEU A 56 -4.87 18.95 28.45
C LEU A 56 -4.87 18.68 29.96
N LYS A 57 -3.96 17.85 30.49
CA LYS A 57 -3.80 17.61 31.93
C LYS A 57 -3.29 18.81 32.73
N VAL A 58 -2.66 19.78 32.08
CA VAL A 58 -2.17 21.00 32.75
C VAL A 58 -3.28 22.07 32.78
N ILE A 59 -4.17 22.07 31.78
CA ILE A 59 -5.27 23.02 31.66
C ILE A 59 -6.52 22.59 32.45
N PHE A 60 -6.81 21.28 32.52
CA PHE A 60 -7.88 20.67 33.31
C PHE A 60 -7.34 19.99 34.57
#